data_AF-A0A7J9JDZ5-F1
#
_entry.id   AF-A0A7J9JDZ5-F1
#
_cell.length_a   1.000
_cell.length_b   1.000
_cell.length_c   1.000
_cell.angle_alpha   90.00
_cell.angle_beta   90.00
_cell.angle_gamma   90.00
#
_symmetry.space_group_name_H-M   'P 1'
#
loop_
_entity.id
_entity.type
_entity.pdbx_description
1 polymer ?
#
loop_
_entity_poly.entity_id
_entity_poly.type
_entity_poly.pdbx_seq_one_letter_code
_entity_poly.pdbx_strand_id
1 'polypeptide(L)'
;MKVFDKAIESRLDRRCTFVALGGGVIGDMCGFAAASFLRGVNFVQIPTTVMAQVDSSVGGKTGINHPLGKNLIGAFYQPQCVLIDTDTLDTLPDRELASGLAEVIKYGLIRDAEFFEWQEKNMEKLIASIVDDYASLVYYNNISYTSTVVLSSLLQGIFLQAYMQSGVVNCRNPNALAYAIKRSCENKAEVVSLDEKESGLRATLNLGHTFGHAIETGFGYGQWLHGEAVAAGTVMAVDMSYRLGWIDSSIVKRVDDILLRAKLPTASPETMTVEMFKSVMAVDKKVADGLLRLILLKGPLGNCVFTGDYDRKALDDTLSAFCKS
;
A
#
# COMPACT_ATOMS: atom_id res chain seq x y z
N MET A 1 11.93 14.04 -18.73
CA MET A 1 12.87 15.16 -18.65
C MET A 1 12.29 16.44 -18.04
N LYS A 2 10.98 16.72 -18.14
CA LYS A 2 10.33 17.96 -17.64
C LYS A 2 10.84 18.52 -16.30
N VAL A 3 11.04 17.70 -15.26
CA VAL A 3 11.55 18.17 -13.95
C VAL A 3 12.97 18.71 -14.07
N PHE A 4 13.85 18.02 -14.79
CA PHE A 4 15.22 18.47 -15.04
C PHE A 4 15.25 19.73 -15.89
N ASP A 5 14.44 19.78 -16.95
CA ASP A 5 14.35 20.94 -17.85
C ASP A 5 13.95 22.17 -17.04
N LYS A 6 12.89 22.06 -16.22
CA LYS A 6 12.44 23.14 -15.33
C LYS A 6 13.51 23.58 -14.34
N ALA A 7 14.23 22.64 -13.72
CA ALA A 7 15.28 22.94 -12.76
C ALA A 7 16.46 23.71 -13.40
N ILE A 8 16.84 23.34 -14.62
CA ILE A 8 17.92 24.00 -15.39
C ILE A 8 17.46 25.39 -15.87
N GLU A 9 16.25 25.51 -16.41
CA GLU A 9 15.67 26.78 -16.85
C GLU A 9 15.59 27.79 -15.69
N SER A 10 15.23 27.31 -14.50
CA SER A 10 15.20 28.11 -13.27
C SER A 10 16.56 28.29 -12.61
N ARG A 11 17.64 27.78 -13.22
CA ARG A 11 19.03 27.90 -12.75
C ARG A 11 19.21 27.41 -11.31
N LEU A 12 18.51 26.34 -10.92
CA LEU A 12 18.70 25.71 -9.62
C LEU A 12 20.13 25.17 -9.51
N ASP A 13 20.75 25.35 -8.34
CA ASP A 13 22.09 24.87 -8.03
C ASP A 13 22.07 23.70 -7.04
N ARG A 14 23.25 23.23 -6.64
CA ARG A 14 23.42 22.04 -5.76
C ARG A 14 22.87 22.22 -4.34
N ARG A 15 22.50 23.43 -3.94
CA ARG A 15 21.88 23.76 -2.64
C ARG A 15 20.36 23.80 -2.71
N CYS A 16 19.75 23.65 -3.89
CA CYS A 16 18.29 23.56 -3.97
C CYS A 16 17.76 22.33 -3.21
N THR A 17 16.49 22.40 -2.83
CA THR A 17 15.77 21.28 -2.23
C THR A 17 14.53 20.98 -3.06
N PHE A 18 14.37 19.73 -3.48
CA PHE A 18 13.14 19.26 -4.11
C PHE A 18 12.13 18.87 -3.03
N VAL A 19 10.86 19.24 -3.22
CA VAL A 19 9.77 18.88 -2.30
C VAL A 19 8.83 17.93 -3.03
N ALA A 20 8.77 16.68 -2.59
CA ALA A 20 7.85 15.68 -3.13
C ALA A 20 6.50 15.78 -2.39
N LEU A 21 5.58 16.59 -2.92
CA LEU A 21 4.23 16.73 -2.40
C LEU A 21 3.25 15.85 -3.21
N GLY A 22 2.81 14.74 -2.65
CA GLY A 22 1.87 13.83 -3.31
C GLY A 22 1.92 12.40 -2.81
N GLY A 23 1.35 11.47 -3.58
CA GLY A 23 1.45 10.03 -3.32
C GLY A 23 2.79 9.42 -3.75
N GLY A 24 2.89 8.09 -3.69
CA GLY A 24 4.12 7.34 -3.99
C GLY A 24 4.68 7.58 -5.40
N VAL A 25 3.83 7.81 -6.39
CA VAL A 25 4.28 8.17 -7.76
C VAL A 25 5.10 9.46 -7.75
N ILE A 26 4.65 10.50 -7.05
CA ILE A 26 5.39 11.75 -6.92
C ILE A 26 6.65 11.55 -6.08
N GLY A 27 6.55 10.78 -5.00
CA GLY A 27 7.70 10.42 -4.15
C GLY A 27 8.84 9.77 -4.94
N ASP A 28 8.53 8.73 -5.72
CA ASP A 28 9.50 7.97 -6.51
C ASP A 28 10.11 8.84 -7.63
N MET A 29 9.28 9.57 -8.37
CA MET A 29 9.74 10.41 -9.48
C MET A 29 10.57 11.61 -9.00
N CYS A 30 10.10 12.30 -7.96
CA CYS A 30 10.80 13.46 -7.39
C CYS A 30 12.09 13.04 -6.73
N GLY A 31 12.08 11.95 -5.96
CA GLY A 31 13.27 11.39 -5.33
C GLY A 31 14.32 10.96 -6.35
N PHE A 32 13.93 10.32 -7.45
CA PHE A 32 14.86 9.92 -8.51
C PHE A 32 15.42 11.13 -9.27
N ALA A 33 14.60 12.15 -9.48
CA ALA A 33 15.04 13.42 -10.03
C ALA A 33 16.04 14.11 -9.10
N ALA A 34 15.80 14.15 -7.80
CA ALA A 34 16.72 14.71 -6.81
C ALA A 34 18.05 13.94 -6.74
N ALA A 35 18.01 12.60 -6.81
CA ALA A 35 19.19 11.75 -6.84
C ALA A 35 20.07 12.02 -8.08
N SER A 36 19.45 12.35 -9.21
CA SER A 36 20.12 12.48 -10.51
C SER A 36 20.54 13.92 -10.83
N PHE A 37 19.72 14.90 -10.46
CA PHE A 37 19.97 16.32 -10.78
C PHE A 37 21.26 16.79 -10.13
N LEU A 38 22.18 17.31 -10.94
CA LEU A 38 23.53 17.72 -10.50
C LEU A 38 24.27 16.64 -9.67
N ARG A 39 23.97 15.36 -9.93
CA ARG A 39 24.48 14.18 -9.21
C ARG A 39 24.09 14.12 -7.73
N GLY A 40 22.92 14.67 -7.39
CA GLY A 40 22.37 14.63 -6.04
C GLY A 40 22.17 16.02 -5.47
N VAL A 41 20.91 16.34 -5.17
CA VAL A 41 20.49 17.51 -4.39
C VAL A 41 19.54 17.07 -3.28
N ASN A 42 19.40 17.88 -2.24
CA ASN A 42 18.50 17.57 -1.13
C ASN A 42 17.05 17.41 -1.62
N PHE A 43 16.30 16.55 -0.94
CA PHE A 43 14.84 16.52 -1.09
C PHE A 43 14.14 16.13 0.20
N VAL A 44 12.86 16.45 0.29
CA VAL A 44 11.96 16.08 1.39
C VAL A 44 10.70 15.42 0.86
N GLN A 45 10.12 14.52 1.64
CA GLN A 45 8.85 13.84 1.32
C GLN A 45 7.72 14.47 2.12
N ILE A 46 6.63 14.85 1.44
CA ILE A 46 5.35 15.25 2.03
C ILE A 46 4.26 14.32 1.47
N PRO A 47 4.14 13.10 2.01
CA PRO A 47 3.23 12.08 1.51
C PRO A 47 1.75 12.41 1.81
N THR A 48 0.91 12.38 0.76
CA THR A 48 -0.52 12.76 0.85
C THR A 48 -1.48 11.59 0.60
N THR A 49 -0.99 10.36 0.61
CA THR A 49 -1.81 9.14 0.48
C THR A 49 -1.43 8.16 1.57
N VAL A 50 -2.34 7.27 1.98
CA VAL A 50 -2.02 6.22 2.98
C VAL A 50 -0.84 5.40 2.51
N MET A 51 -0.86 4.93 1.25
CA MET A 51 0.25 4.21 0.60
C MET A 51 1.60 4.94 0.76
N ALA A 52 1.61 6.26 0.61
CA ALA A 52 2.83 7.05 0.76
C ALA A 52 3.26 7.24 2.21
N GLN A 53 2.31 7.48 3.11
CA GLN A 53 2.56 7.70 4.52
C GLN A 53 3.05 6.44 5.24
N VAL A 54 2.51 5.27 4.89
CA VAL A 54 2.85 3.98 5.54
C VAL A 54 4.04 3.28 4.89
N ASP A 55 4.32 3.57 3.61
CA ASP A 55 5.28 2.81 2.83
C ASP A 55 6.21 3.68 1.96
N SER A 56 5.75 4.17 0.80
CA SER A 56 6.67 4.63 -0.26
C SER A 56 7.52 5.86 0.10
N SER A 57 7.10 6.72 1.03
CA SER A 57 7.91 7.87 1.45
C SER A 57 9.11 7.48 2.34
N VAL A 58 9.11 6.27 2.92
CA VAL A 58 10.13 5.81 3.87
C VAL A 58 11.11 4.85 3.19
N GLY A 59 12.40 5.16 3.31
CA GLY A 59 13.52 4.29 2.97
C GLY A 59 14.19 4.53 1.62
N GLY A 60 13.84 5.60 0.91
CA GLY A 60 14.66 6.13 -0.17
C GLY A 60 14.78 5.26 -1.42
N LYS A 61 13.85 4.33 -1.67
CA LYS A 61 13.73 3.71 -2.99
C LYS A 61 13.03 4.71 -3.90
N THR A 62 13.68 5.08 -4.99
CA THR A 62 13.16 6.06 -5.95
C THR A 62 13.32 5.52 -7.36
N GLY A 63 12.45 5.90 -8.29
CA GLY A 63 12.59 5.42 -9.66
C GLY A 63 11.40 5.70 -10.56
N ILE A 64 11.42 5.03 -11.70
CA ILE A 64 10.42 5.09 -12.75
C ILE A 64 10.19 3.70 -13.36
N ASN A 65 9.03 3.55 -13.97
CA ASN A 65 8.68 2.35 -14.71
C ASN A 65 9.33 2.34 -16.09
N HIS A 66 9.56 1.14 -16.60
CA HIS A 66 9.79 0.87 -18.02
C HIS A 66 8.54 0.17 -18.58
N PRO A 67 8.22 0.26 -19.90
CA PRO A 67 7.09 -0.47 -20.47
C PRO A 67 7.09 -1.98 -20.19
N LEU A 68 8.27 -2.55 -19.96
CA LEU A 68 8.45 -3.99 -19.67
C LEU A 68 8.46 -4.34 -18.18
N GLY A 69 8.37 -3.35 -17.26
CA GLY A 69 8.33 -3.68 -15.84
C GLY A 69 8.41 -2.49 -14.89
N LYS A 70 7.94 -2.73 -13.68
CA LYS A 70 7.76 -1.71 -12.65
C LYS A 70 9.07 -1.38 -11.93
N ASN A 71 9.33 -0.09 -11.71
CA ASN A 71 10.45 0.44 -10.93
C ASN A 71 11.83 -0.11 -11.35
N LEU A 72 12.04 -0.40 -12.63
CA LEU A 72 13.29 -1.02 -13.13
C LEU A 72 14.46 -0.04 -13.20
N ILE A 73 14.19 1.26 -13.31
CA ILE A 73 15.22 2.31 -13.40
C ILE A 73 15.03 3.23 -12.19
N GLY A 74 16.07 3.41 -11.38
CA GLY A 74 15.94 4.16 -10.14
C GLY A 74 17.25 4.34 -9.37
N ALA A 75 17.13 4.88 -8.16
CA ALA A 75 18.23 5.07 -7.23
C ALA A 75 17.78 4.85 -5.78
N PHE A 76 18.70 4.36 -4.95
CA PHE A 76 18.57 4.45 -3.50
C PHE A 76 19.06 5.83 -3.05
N TYR A 77 18.15 6.70 -2.61
CA TYR A 77 18.43 8.09 -2.24
C TYR A 77 17.49 8.54 -1.11
N GLN A 78 18.04 8.77 0.08
CA GLN A 78 17.25 9.10 1.27
C GLN A 78 16.78 10.57 1.27
N PRO A 79 15.53 10.85 1.65
CA PRO A 79 15.10 12.21 1.91
C PRO A 79 15.78 12.78 3.16
N GLN A 80 15.86 14.10 3.26
CA GLN A 80 16.33 14.78 4.48
C GLN A 80 15.33 14.61 5.63
N CYS A 81 14.04 14.56 5.32
CA CYS A 81 12.98 14.21 6.25
C CYS A 81 11.72 13.73 5.50
N VAL A 82 10.83 13.08 6.24
CA VAL A 82 9.48 12.75 5.82
C VAL A 82 8.52 13.49 6.75
N LEU A 83 7.61 14.28 6.19
CA LEU A 83 6.64 15.07 6.93
C LEU A 83 5.23 14.52 6.65
N ILE A 84 4.74 13.68 7.56
CA ILE A 84 3.42 13.08 7.45
C ILE A 84 2.40 13.97 8.15
N ASP A 85 1.50 14.54 7.37
CA ASP A 85 0.33 15.28 7.85
C ASP A 85 -0.92 14.43 7.58
N THR A 86 -1.58 13.99 8.65
CA THR A 86 -2.76 13.13 8.57
C THR A 86 -3.96 13.84 7.97
N ASP A 87 -4.03 15.17 8.04
CA ASP A 87 -5.17 15.95 7.54
C ASP A 87 -5.26 15.89 6.01
N THR A 88 -4.13 15.60 5.33
CA THR A 88 -4.12 15.37 3.88
C THR A 88 -4.99 14.17 3.46
N LEU A 89 -5.24 13.23 4.38
CA LEU A 89 -6.10 12.07 4.12
C LEU A 89 -7.58 12.44 4.04
N ASP A 90 -8.00 13.60 4.57
CA ASP A 90 -9.40 14.01 4.57
C ASP A 90 -9.96 14.16 3.16
N THR A 91 -9.10 14.55 2.22
CA THR A 91 -9.44 14.72 0.79
C THR A 91 -9.13 13.49 -0.06
N LEU A 92 -8.54 12.44 0.53
CA LEU A 92 -8.12 11.24 -0.21
C LEU A 92 -9.34 10.37 -0.55
N PRO A 93 -9.55 9.98 -1.82
CA PRO A 93 -10.64 9.07 -2.20
C PRO A 93 -10.60 7.74 -1.46
N ASP A 94 -11.76 7.16 -1.15
CA ASP A 94 -11.86 5.90 -0.41
C ASP A 94 -11.15 4.73 -1.09
N ARG A 95 -11.13 4.69 -2.43
CA ARG A 95 -10.38 3.68 -3.20
C ARG A 95 -8.86 3.78 -2.96
N GLU A 96 -8.33 5.00 -2.88
CA GLU A 96 -6.90 5.25 -2.60
C GLU A 96 -6.55 4.98 -1.14
N LEU A 97 -7.48 5.25 -0.22
CA LEU A 97 -7.37 4.85 1.18
C LEU A 97 -7.25 3.32 1.29
N ALA A 98 -8.23 2.59 0.74
CA ALA A 98 -8.27 1.12 0.76
C ALA A 98 -7.00 0.52 0.14
N SER A 99 -6.58 1.02 -1.02
CA SER A 99 -5.32 0.67 -1.67
C SER A 99 -4.12 0.79 -0.71
N GLY A 100 -4.00 1.90 0.03
CA GLY A 100 -2.92 2.07 1.00
C GLY A 100 -2.92 1.07 2.17
N LEU A 101 -4.08 0.52 2.55
CA LEU A 101 -4.19 -0.46 3.63
C LEU A 101 -3.58 -1.82 3.27
N ALA A 102 -3.41 -2.13 1.98
CA ALA A 102 -2.72 -3.35 1.54
C ALA A 102 -1.29 -3.43 2.11
N GLU A 103 -0.57 -2.30 2.13
CA GLU A 103 0.77 -2.23 2.70
C GLU A 103 0.77 -2.32 4.24
N VAL A 104 -0.26 -1.78 4.89
CA VAL A 104 -0.43 -1.89 6.35
C VAL A 104 -0.62 -3.36 6.76
N ILE A 105 -1.45 -4.09 6.00
CA ILE A 105 -1.69 -5.52 6.19
C ILE A 105 -0.42 -6.34 5.96
N LYS A 106 0.34 -6.00 4.91
CA LYS A 106 1.61 -6.65 4.60
C LYS A 106 2.56 -6.68 5.80
N TYR A 107 2.72 -5.57 6.53
CA TYR A 107 3.59 -5.50 7.71
C TYR A 107 3.21 -6.51 8.78
N GLY A 108 1.90 -6.64 9.05
CA GLY A 108 1.40 -7.59 10.02
C GLY A 108 1.73 -9.04 9.65
N LEU A 109 1.59 -9.38 8.36
CA LEU A 109 1.86 -10.73 7.85
C LEU A 109 3.33 -11.11 7.90
N ILE A 110 4.23 -10.18 7.53
CA ILE A 110 5.64 -10.51 7.35
C ILE A 110 6.44 -10.52 8.65
N ARG A 111 6.03 -9.74 9.65
CA ARG A 111 6.86 -9.55 10.86
C ARG A 111 6.14 -9.13 12.16
N ASP A 112 4.86 -8.79 12.12
CA ASP A 112 4.21 -8.10 13.26
C ASP A 112 2.80 -8.64 13.53
N ALA A 113 2.73 -9.84 14.11
CA ALA A 113 1.47 -10.54 14.37
C ALA A 113 0.54 -9.74 15.29
N GLU A 114 1.07 -9.07 16.31
CA GLU A 114 0.28 -8.20 17.20
C GLU A 114 -0.33 -7.02 16.45
N PHE A 115 0.42 -6.44 15.51
CA PHE A 115 -0.13 -5.39 14.65
C PHE A 115 -1.20 -5.92 13.71
N PHE A 116 -1.03 -7.13 13.14
CA PHE A 116 -2.08 -7.76 12.34
C PHE A 116 -3.38 -7.97 13.14
N GLU A 117 -3.28 -8.49 14.37
CA GLU A 117 -4.43 -8.66 15.27
C GLU A 117 -5.07 -7.33 15.66
N TRP A 118 -4.28 -6.27 15.81
CA TRP A 118 -4.80 -4.92 16.01
C TRP A 118 -5.59 -4.45 14.78
N GLN A 119 -5.09 -4.72 13.56
CA GLN A 119 -5.78 -4.36 12.33
C GLN A 119 -7.11 -5.11 12.19
N GLU A 120 -7.14 -6.42 12.49
CA GLU A 120 -8.38 -7.20 12.52
C GLU A 120 -9.45 -6.62 13.46
N LYS A 121 -9.05 -5.93 14.54
CA LYS A 121 -9.98 -5.29 15.49
C LYS A 121 -10.39 -3.88 15.11
N ASN A 122 -9.67 -3.23 14.20
CA ASN A 122 -9.83 -1.81 13.91
C ASN A 122 -10.05 -1.49 12.42
N MET A 123 -10.14 -2.49 11.54
CA MET A 123 -10.30 -2.27 10.10
C MET A 123 -11.50 -1.38 9.77
N GLU A 124 -12.65 -1.58 10.42
CA GLU A 124 -13.84 -0.73 10.23
C GLU A 124 -13.57 0.73 10.57
N LYS A 125 -12.75 1.00 11.60
CA LYS A 125 -12.38 2.37 11.98
C LYS A 125 -11.41 3.02 10.99
N LEU A 126 -10.64 2.20 10.27
CA LEU A 126 -9.70 2.66 9.25
C LEU A 126 -10.40 3.00 7.93
N ILE A 127 -11.44 2.23 7.56
CA ILE A 127 -12.18 2.40 6.29
C ILE A 127 -13.45 3.24 6.38
N ALA A 128 -13.90 3.60 7.58
CA ALA A 128 -15.16 4.32 7.79
C ALA A 128 -15.20 5.59 6.95
N SER A 129 -16.22 5.71 6.08
CA SER A 129 -16.53 6.94 5.36
C SER A 129 -17.83 7.55 5.88
N ILE A 130 -18.15 8.78 5.44
CA ILE A 130 -19.38 9.53 5.81
C ILE A 130 -20.65 8.68 5.68
N VAL A 131 -20.70 7.88 4.62
CA VAL A 131 -21.90 7.12 4.26
C VAL A 131 -22.19 6.01 5.27
N ASP A 132 -21.13 5.44 5.87
CA ASP A 132 -21.26 4.35 6.85
C ASP A 132 -21.79 4.87 8.20
N ASP A 133 -21.46 6.10 8.59
CA ASP A 133 -21.90 6.70 9.86
C ASP A 133 -23.33 7.27 9.80
N TYR A 134 -23.79 7.68 8.62
CA TYR A 134 -25.18 8.12 8.41
C TYR A 134 -26.19 6.98 8.60
N ALA A 135 -25.82 5.74 8.22
CA ALA A 135 -26.68 4.58 8.41
C ALA A 135 -26.91 4.28 9.91
N SER A 136 -25.87 4.43 10.75
CA SER A 136 -25.95 4.31 12.21
C SER A 136 -26.74 5.47 12.85
N LEU A 137 -26.55 6.71 12.39
CA LEU A 137 -27.28 7.89 12.87
C LEU A 137 -28.77 7.89 12.50
N VAL A 138 -29.13 7.39 11.32
CA VAL A 138 -30.54 7.27 10.90
C VAL A 138 -31.25 6.12 11.64
N TYR A 139 -30.54 5.02 11.96
CA TYR A 139 -31.11 3.94 12.77
C TYR A 139 -31.44 4.38 14.20
N TYR A 140 -30.60 5.23 14.81
CA TYR A 140 -30.85 5.77 16.15
C TYR A 140 -32.03 6.76 16.22
N ASN A 141 -32.36 7.42 15.12
CA ASN A 141 -33.46 8.40 15.05
C ASN A 141 -34.84 7.79 14.71
N ASN A 142 -34.92 6.48 14.44
CA ASN A 142 -36.20 5.77 14.28
C ASN A 142 -36.73 5.16 15.59
N ILE A 143 -36.16 5.53 16.73
CA ILE A 143 -36.77 5.29 18.04
C ILE A 143 -37.78 6.42 18.28
N SER A 144 -39.06 6.08 18.32
CA SER A 144 -40.17 7.01 18.58
C SER A 144 -39.97 7.82 19.86
N TYR A 145 -39.57 9.08 19.75
CA TYR A 145 -39.59 10.03 20.87
C TYR A 145 -40.91 10.79 20.87
N THR A 146 -41.77 10.46 21.82
CA THR A 146 -42.90 11.30 22.22
C THR A 146 -42.37 12.57 22.89
N SER A 147 -42.65 13.72 22.27
CA SER A 147 -42.84 15.05 22.87
C SER A 147 -41.68 15.69 23.65
N THR A 148 -41.32 16.92 23.22
CA THR A 148 -40.74 18.04 24.04
C THR A 148 -39.26 18.44 23.82
N VAL A 149 -38.57 18.02 22.76
CA VAL A 149 -37.27 18.64 22.37
C VAL A 149 -37.19 18.83 20.86
N VAL A 150 -37.75 19.93 20.33
CA VAL A 150 -37.74 20.20 18.87
C VAL A 150 -37.01 21.51 18.50
N LEU A 151 -36.55 22.31 19.48
CA LEU A 151 -35.94 23.61 19.17
C LEU A 151 -34.40 23.66 19.17
N SER A 152 -33.68 22.70 19.77
CA SER A 152 -32.20 22.67 19.71
C SER A 152 -31.63 21.80 18.58
N SER A 153 -32.39 20.81 18.10
CA SER A 153 -31.98 19.87 17.05
C SER A 153 -32.07 20.45 15.64
N LEU A 154 -32.97 21.43 15.40
CA LEU A 154 -33.06 22.14 14.13
C LEU A 154 -31.84 23.04 13.85
N LEU A 155 -31.26 23.66 14.89
CA LEU A 155 -30.04 24.47 14.75
C LEU A 155 -28.79 23.61 14.54
N GLN A 156 -28.68 22.44 15.19
CA GLN A 156 -27.64 21.46 14.89
C GLN A 156 -27.79 20.86 13.49
N GLY A 157 -29.03 20.58 13.05
CA GLY A 157 -29.32 20.08 11.71
C GLY A 157 -28.95 21.06 10.60
N ILE A 158 -29.22 22.36 10.79
CA ILE A 158 -28.87 23.40 9.81
C ILE A 158 -27.35 23.63 9.78
N PHE A 159 -26.67 23.61 10.93
CA PHE A 159 -25.21 23.70 10.97
C PHE A 159 -24.57 22.49 10.29
N LEU A 160 -25.02 21.27 10.58
CA LEU A 160 -24.51 20.05 9.91
C LEU A 160 -24.80 20.07 8.41
N GLN A 161 -25.97 20.53 7.97
CA GLN A 161 -26.33 20.57 6.56
C GLN A 161 -25.51 21.61 5.77
N ALA A 162 -25.21 22.76 6.37
CA ALA A 162 -24.27 23.75 5.80
C ALA A 162 -22.81 23.25 5.85
N TYR A 163 -22.41 22.52 6.90
CA TYR A 163 -21.08 21.90 7.01
C TYR A 163 -20.91 20.75 6.02
N MET A 164 -21.93 19.94 5.77
CA MET A 164 -21.93 18.86 4.77
C MET A 164 -21.96 19.39 3.34
N GLN A 165 -22.57 20.55 3.08
CA GLN A 165 -22.49 21.22 1.78
C GLN A 165 -21.07 21.70 1.43
N SER A 166 -20.14 21.73 2.41
CA SER A 166 -18.72 22.04 2.17
C SER A 166 -17.88 20.84 1.68
N GLY A 167 -18.44 19.62 1.68
CA GLY A 167 -17.78 18.43 1.10
C GLY A 167 -16.63 17.83 1.92
N VAL A 168 -16.38 18.29 3.15
CA VAL A 168 -15.23 17.87 3.98
C VAL A 168 -15.70 17.37 5.35
N VAL A 169 -16.14 16.12 5.45
CA VAL A 169 -16.31 15.47 6.77
C VAL A 169 -15.79 14.05 6.65
N ASN A 170 -14.51 13.76 6.73
CA ASN A 170 -14.11 12.35 6.72
C ASN A 170 -14.41 11.71 8.10
N CYS A 171 -15.27 10.70 8.17
CA CYS A 171 -15.61 10.01 9.44
C CYS A 171 -14.54 8.99 9.88
N ARG A 172 -13.37 9.00 9.24
CA ARG A 172 -12.25 8.11 9.56
C ARG A 172 -11.76 8.38 10.98
N ASN A 173 -11.41 7.33 11.72
CA ASN A 173 -10.90 7.51 13.07
C ASN A 173 -9.44 8.00 13.03
N PRO A 174 -9.15 9.26 13.44
CA PRO A 174 -7.82 9.84 13.29
C PRO A 174 -6.77 9.13 14.15
N ASN A 175 -7.16 8.62 15.33
CA ASN A 175 -6.26 7.88 16.22
C ASN A 175 -5.89 6.52 15.64
N ALA A 176 -6.85 5.83 15.00
CA ALA A 176 -6.58 4.55 14.35
C ALA A 176 -5.64 4.73 13.15
N LEU A 177 -5.89 5.73 12.30
CA LEU A 177 -5.02 6.04 11.17
C LEU A 177 -3.61 6.45 11.63
N ALA A 178 -3.50 7.35 12.60
CA ALA A 178 -2.21 7.78 13.14
C ALA A 178 -1.42 6.59 13.71
N TYR A 179 -2.08 5.67 14.42
CA TYR A 179 -1.42 4.47 14.93
C TYR A 179 -0.96 3.54 13.78
N ALA A 180 -1.82 3.27 12.80
CA ALA A 180 -1.49 2.42 11.65
C ALA A 180 -0.30 2.99 10.86
N ILE A 181 -0.28 4.31 10.63
CA ILE A 181 0.83 5.03 10.01
C ILE A 181 2.09 4.88 10.83
N LYS A 182 2.06 5.27 12.11
CA LYS A 182 3.21 5.19 13.00
C LYS A 182 3.81 3.78 13.02
N ARG A 183 2.98 2.76 13.22
CA ARG A 183 3.44 1.37 13.35
C ARG A 183 3.99 0.83 12.04
N SER A 184 3.43 1.22 10.90
CA SER A 184 3.97 0.88 9.58
C SER A 184 5.32 1.54 9.33
N CYS A 185 5.46 2.84 9.67
CA CYS A 185 6.73 3.54 9.58
C CYS A 185 7.81 2.91 10.47
N GLU A 186 7.49 2.55 11.72
CA GLU A 186 8.39 1.83 12.62
C GLU A 186 8.87 0.52 12.00
N ASN A 187 7.92 -0.29 11.50
CA ASN A 187 8.22 -1.55 10.83
C ASN A 187 9.14 -1.38 9.61
N LYS A 188 8.89 -0.38 8.77
CA LYS A 188 9.70 -0.13 7.58
C LYS A 188 11.08 0.44 7.93
N ALA A 189 11.12 1.43 8.81
CA ALA A 189 12.35 2.12 9.19
C ALA A 189 13.37 1.16 9.81
N GLU A 190 12.93 0.24 10.67
CA GLU A 190 13.79 -0.78 11.25
C GLU A 190 14.39 -1.70 10.16
N VAL A 191 13.56 -2.25 9.27
CA VAL A 191 14.03 -3.10 8.16
C VAL A 191 15.00 -2.36 7.25
N VAL A 192 14.70 -1.10 6.91
CA VAL A 192 15.57 -0.26 6.08
C VAL A 192 16.88 0.05 6.78
N SER A 193 16.87 0.32 8.09
CA SER A 193 18.09 0.60 8.84
C SER A 193 19.04 -0.60 8.90
N LEU A 194 18.50 -1.82 8.85
CA LEU A 194 19.24 -3.06 8.85
C LEU A 194 19.71 -3.47 7.43
N ASP A 195 18.98 -3.09 6.39
CA ASP A 195 19.28 -3.47 5.01
C ASP A 195 18.83 -2.40 3.99
N GLU A 196 19.53 -1.26 3.97
CA GLU A 196 19.14 -0.11 3.15
C GLU A 196 19.10 -0.43 1.65
N LYS A 197 20.03 -1.24 1.14
CA LYS A 197 20.18 -1.49 -0.30
C LYS A 197 19.54 -2.80 -0.77
N GLU A 198 18.71 -3.42 0.06
CA GLU A 198 17.98 -4.66 -0.26
C GLU A 198 18.91 -5.80 -0.68
N SER A 199 19.86 -6.14 0.18
CA SER A 199 20.74 -7.30 0.01
C SER A 199 20.10 -8.60 0.52
N GLY A 200 19.09 -8.51 1.40
CA GLY A 200 18.42 -9.66 2.00
C GLY A 200 17.15 -9.28 2.77
N LEU A 201 17.28 -8.83 4.01
CA LEU A 201 16.15 -8.58 4.92
C LEU A 201 15.09 -7.63 4.33
N ARG A 202 15.50 -6.54 3.67
CA ARG A 202 14.56 -5.57 3.08
C ARG A 202 13.73 -6.16 1.95
N ALA A 203 14.17 -7.29 1.35
CA ALA A 203 13.39 -7.99 0.36
C ALA A 203 12.06 -8.51 0.92
N THR A 204 11.97 -8.80 2.22
CA THR A 204 10.72 -9.23 2.91
C THR A 204 9.57 -8.23 2.77
N LEU A 205 9.88 -6.94 2.56
CA LEU A 205 8.88 -5.91 2.28
C LEU A 205 8.18 -6.09 0.92
N ASN A 206 8.61 -7.06 0.11
CA ASN A 206 8.02 -7.38 -1.19
C ASN A 206 7.05 -8.58 -1.15
N LEU A 207 6.47 -8.93 0.01
CA LEU A 207 5.35 -9.88 0.06
C LEU A 207 4.24 -9.42 -0.90
N GLY A 208 3.74 -10.34 -1.72
CA GLY A 208 2.73 -10.07 -2.75
C GLY A 208 3.21 -9.28 -3.96
N HIS A 209 4.34 -8.56 -3.88
CA HIS A 209 4.77 -7.63 -4.93
C HIS A 209 5.21 -8.32 -6.22
N THR A 210 5.76 -9.55 -6.17
CA THR A 210 6.12 -10.27 -7.41
C THR A 210 4.89 -10.50 -8.29
N PHE A 211 3.79 -10.96 -7.67
CA PHE A 211 2.51 -11.16 -8.34
C PHE A 211 1.82 -9.82 -8.64
N GLY A 212 1.82 -8.88 -7.70
CA GLY A 212 1.22 -7.56 -7.88
C GLY A 212 1.84 -6.77 -9.04
N HIS A 213 3.17 -6.75 -9.16
CA HIS A 213 3.85 -6.10 -10.28
C HIS A 213 3.53 -6.78 -11.63
N ALA A 214 3.36 -8.10 -11.62
CA ALA A 214 2.90 -8.83 -12.81
C ALA A 214 1.48 -8.44 -13.20
N ILE A 215 0.56 -8.28 -12.23
CA ILE A 215 -0.79 -7.75 -12.47
C ILE A 215 -0.72 -6.34 -13.03
N GLU A 216 0.03 -5.43 -12.41
CA GLU A 216 0.11 -4.03 -12.88
C GLU A 216 0.67 -3.90 -14.30
N THR A 217 1.70 -4.69 -14.61
CA THR A 217 2.34 -4.64 -15.94
C THR A 217 1.49 -5.34 -16.99
N GLY A 218 0.94 -6.52 -16.66
CA GLY A 218 0.16 -7.34 -17.59
C GLY A 218 -1.25 -6.80 -17.85
N PHE A 219 -1.91 -6.25 -16.82
CA PHE A 219 -3.23 -5.63 -16.95
C PHE A 219 -3.15 -4.19 -17.45
N GLY A 220 -2.01 -3.52 -17.25
CA GLY A 220 -1.72 -2.16 -17.69
C GLY A 220 -1.68 -1.17 -16.52
N TYR A 221 -0.65 -0.32 -16.54
CA TYR A 221 -0.43 0.67 -15.48
C TYR A 221 -1.62 1.61 -15.31
N GLY A 222 -2.10 1.74 -14.08
CA GLY A 222 -3.21 2.63 -13.70
C GLY A 222 -4.61 2.03 -13.84
N GLN A 223 -4.76 0.80 -14.37
CA GLN A 223 -6.05 0.10 -14.36
C GLN A 223 -6.43 -0.33 -12.94
N TRP A 224 -5.50 -1.01 -12.27
CA TRP A 224 -5.54 -1.25 -10.82
C TRP A 224 -4.55 -0.32 -10.12
N LEU A 225 -4.94 0.11 -8.93
CA LEU A 225 -4.05 0.80 -8.02
C LEU A 225 -3.01 -0.20 -7.49
N HIS A 226 -1.85 0.32 -7.10
CA HIS A 226 -0.75 -0.52 -6.60
C HIS A 226 -1.20 -1.43 -5.45
N GLY A 227 -1.94 -0.90 -4.48
CA GLY A 227 -2.43 -1.66 -3.33
C GLY A 227 -3.44 -2.75 -3.69
N GLU A 228 -4.26 -2.53 -4.71
CA GLU A 228 -5.18 -3.55 -5.24
C GLU A 228 -4.39 -4.74 -5.81
N ALA A 229 -3.34 -4.45 -6.58
CA ALA A 229 -2.46 -5.49 -7.12
C ALA A 229 -1.65 -6.20 -6.03
N VAL A 230 -1.14 -5.46 -5.04
CA VAL A 230 -0.43 -6.04 -3.87
C VAL A 230 -1.37 -6.90 -3.02
N ALA A 231 -2.64 -6.52 -2.85
CA ALA A 231 -3.63 -7.32 -2.14
C ALA A 231 -3.84 -8.68 -2.81
N ALA A 232 -4.20 -8.70 -4.10
CA ALA A 232 -4.37 -9.94 -4.85
C ALA A 232 -3.07 -10.76 -4.89
N GLY A 233 -1.92 -10.11 -5.09
CA GLY A 233 -0.63 -10.77 -5.06
C GLY A 233 -0.26 -11.35 -3.69
N THR A 234 -0.71 -10.74 -2.60
CA THR A 234 -0.54 -11.26 -1.23
C THR A 234 -1.38 -12.53 -1.05
N VAL A 235 -2.61 -12.56 -1.55
CA VAL A 235 -3.43 -13.78 -1.53
C VAL A 235 -2.76 -14.91 -2.32
N MET A 236 -2.21 -14.63 -3.50
CA MET A 236 -1.47 -15.62 -4.29
C MET A 236 -0.23 -16.14 -3.53
N ALA A 237 0.54 -15.27 -2.87
CA ALA A 237 1.68 -15.69 -2.06
C ALA A 237 1.26 -16.55 -0.85
N VAL A 238 0.11 -16.25 -0.24
CA VAL A 238 -0.46 -17.01 0.87
C VAL A 238 -0.96 -18.38 0.42
N ASP A 239 -1.69 -18.46 -0.69
CA ASP A 239 -2.10 -19.74 -1.31
C ASP A 239 -0.87 -20.62 -1.63
N MET A 240 0.17 -20.04 -2.24
CA MET A 240 1.42 -20.75 -2.52
C MET A 240 2.10 -21.24 -1.24
N SER A 241 2.16 -20.40 -0.21
CA SER A 241 2.74 -20.78 1.10
C SER A 241 1.97 -21.94 1.75
N TYR A 242 0.64 -21.95 1.60
CA TYR A 242 -0.22 -23.03 2.08
C TYR A 242 -0.02 -24.33 1.28
N ARG A 243 0.07 -24.27 -0.06
CA ARG A 243 0.38 -25.43 -0.92
C ARG A 243 1.71 -26.09 -0.58
N LEU A 244 2.70 -25.30 -0.18
CA LEU A 244 4.00 -25.78 0.29
C LEU A 244 3.95 -26.42 1.69
N GLY A 245 2.80 -26.37 2.38
CA GLY A 245 2.64 -26.84 3.75
C GLY A 245 3.38 -25.98 4.77
N TRP A 246 3.67 -24.72 4.45
CA TRP A 246 4.48 -23.84 5.29
C TRP A 246 3.66 -23.02 6.29
N ILE A 247 2.37 -22.86 6.05
CA ILE A 247 1.45 -22.13 6.93
C ILE A 247 0.16 -22.93 7.14
N ASP A 248 -0.52 -22.60 8.24
CA ASP A 248 -1.83 -23.18 8.56
C ASP A 248 -2.96 -22.52 7.74
N SER A 249 -4.01 -23.29 7.47
CA SER A 249 -5.21 -22.82 6.77
C SER A 249 -5.90 -21.63 7.45
N SER A 250 -5.75 -21.45 8.77
CA SER A 250 -6.27 -20.30 9.51
C SER A 250 -5.64 -18.97 9.04
N ILE A 251 -4.36 -18.97 8.65
CA ILE A 251 -3.70 -17.76 8.13
C ILE A 251 -4.32 -17.38 6.78
N VAL A 252 -4.59 -18.36 5.92
CA VAL A 252 -5.26 -18.15 4.62
C VAL A 252 -6.60 -17.46 4.82
N LYS A 253 -7.43 -17.98 5.73
CA LYS A 253 -8.76 -17.41 6.02
C LYS A 253 -8.68 -16.00 6.61
N ARG A 254 -7.74 -15.75 7.52
CA ARG A 254 -7.55 -14.42 8.15
C ARG A 254 -7.10 -13.37 7.14
N VAL A 255 -6.22 -13.75 6.20
CA VAL A 255 -5.77 -12.86 5.12
C VAL A 255 -6.93 -12.49 4.19
N ASP A 256 -7.73 -13.48 3.79
CA ASP A 256 -8.90 -13.21 2.93
C ASP A 256 -9.91 -12.30 3.63
N ASP A 257 -10.25 -12.59 4.90
CA ASP A 257 -11.19 -11.79 5.69
C ASP A 257 -10.74 -10.33 5.86
N ILE A 258 -9.48 -10.10 6.24
CA ILE A 258 -8.99 -8.74 6.48
C ILE A 258 -8.91 -7.91 5.19
N LEU A 259 -8.56 -8.53 4.06
CA LEU A 259 -8.53 -7.85 2.76
C LEU A 259 -9.94 -7.51 2.27
N LEU A 260 -10.90 -8.44 2.42
CA LEU A 260 -12.30 -8.19 2.10
C LEU A 260 -12.89 -7.06 2.95
N ARG A 261 -12.60 -7.06 4.26
CA ARG A 261 -13.01 -5.97 5.17
C ARG A 261 -12.36 -4.64 4.78
N ALA A 262 -11.12 -4.66 4.30
CA ALA A 262 -10.45 -3.47 3.75
C ALA A 262 -10.98 -3.04 2.36
N LYS A 263 -12.01 -3.70 1.81
CA LYS A 263 -12.57 -3.46 0.46
C LYS A 263 -11.52 -3.66 -0.65
N LEU A 264 -10.58 -4.58 -0.47
CA LEU A 264 -9.51 -4.92 -1.42
C LEU A 264 -9.82 -6.21 -2.19
N PRO A 265 -9.33 -6.35 -3.44
CA PRO A 265 -9.51 -7.57 -4.22
C PRO A 265 -8.67 -8.72 -3.66
N THR A 266 -9.24 -9.92 -3.68
CA THR A 266 -8.58 -11.17 -3.25
C THR A 266 -8.31 -12.15 -4.40
N ALA A 267 -8.58 -11.74 -5.64
CA ALA A 267 -8.27 -12.48 -6.86
C ALA A 267 -7.62 -11.57 -7.89
N SER A 268 -6.85 -12.13 -8.84
CA SER A 268 -6.31 -11.36 -9.96
C SER A 268 -7.39 -10.97 -10.98
N PRO A 269 -7.15 -9.95 -11.82
CA PRO A 269 -8.06 -9.62 -12.93
C PRO A 269 -8.31 -10.82 -13.84
N GLU A 270 -9.54 -10.96 -14.36
CA GLU A 270 -9.94 -12.12 -15.17
C GLU A 270 -9.16 -12.26 -16.48
N THR A 271 -8.57 -11.18 -16.97
CA THR A 271 -7.78 -11.14 -18.21
C THR A 271 -6.33 -11.59 -18.01
N MET A 272 -5.87 -11.78 -16.77
CA MET A 272 -4.53 -12.26 -16.48
C MET A 272 -4.40 -13.74 -16.82
N THR A 273 -3.35 -14.10 -17.55
CA THR A 273 -3.01 -15.48 -17.89
C THR A 273 -1.74 -15.95 -17.19
N VAL A 274 -1.54 -17.26 -17.10
CA VAL A 274 -0.31 -17.85 -16.54
C VAL A 274 0.93 -17.38 -17.30
N GLU A 275 0.85 -17.27 -18.62
CA GLU A 275 1.96 -16.79 -19.46
C GLU A 275 2.30 -15.32 -19.20
N MET A 276 1.29 -14.46 -19.00
CA MET A 276 1.51 -13.06 -18.63
C MET A 276 2.24 -12.96 -17.29
N PHE A 277 1.82 -13.72 -16.28
CA PHE A 277 2.53 -13.77 -15.00
C PHE A 277 3.99 -14.21 -15.19
N LYS A 278 4.21 -15.36 -15.84
CA LYS A 278 5.57 -15.90 -16.03
C LYS A 278 6.50 -14.95 -16.79
N SER A 279 6.00 -14.30 -17.85
CA SER A 279 6.79 -13.38 -18.66
C SER A 279 7.22 -12.13 -17.87
N VAL A 280 6.32 -11.53 -17.08
CA VAL A 280 6.65 -10.34 -16.28
C VAL A 280 7.51 -10.70 -15.08
N MET A 281 7.23 -11.82 -14.40
CA MET A 281 8.01 -12.26 -13.23
C MET A 281 9.46 -12.60 -13.60
N ALA A 282 9.74 -12.96 -14.86
CA ALA A 282 11.10 -13.24 -15.34
C ALA A 282 12.03 -12.02 -15.33
N VAL A 283 11.49 -10.80 -15.35
CA VAL A 283 12.28 -9.54 -15.26
C VAL A 283 12.19 -8.89 -13.88
N ASP A 284 11.65 -9.59 -12.88
CA ASP A 284 11.61 -9.08 -11.51
C ASP A 284 13.04 -8.92 -10.96
N LYS A 285 13.31 -7.80 -10.28
CA LYS A 285 14.60 -7.46 -9.65
C LYS A 285 15.11 -8.51 -8.64
N LYS A 286 14.22 -9.38 -8.13
CA LYS A 286 14.56 -10.48 -7.22
C LYS A 286 15.13 -11.71 -7.94
N VAL A 287 15.07 -11.77 -9.27
CA VAL A 287 15.75 -12.81 -10.04
C VAL A 287 17.27 -12.67 -9.85
N ALA A 288 17.91 -13.70 -9.30
CA ALA A 288 19.37 -13.79 -9.21
C ALA A 288 19.81 -15.11 -9.85
N ASP A 289 20.82 -15.04 -10.72
CA ASP A 289 21.36 -16.19 -11.45
C ASP A 289 20.27 -17.02 -12.18
N GLY A 290 19.23 -16.33 -12.67
CA GLY A 290 18.08 -16.95 -13.35
C GLY A 290 17.07 -17.64 -12.43
N LEU A 291 17.29 -17.63 -11.11
CA LEU A 291 16.37 -18.15 -10.11
C LEU A 291 15.46 -17.04 -9.58
N LEU A 292 14.15 -17.20 -9.78
CA LEU A 292 13.15 -16.35 -9.16
C LEU A 292 13.12 -16.61 -7.66
N ARG A 293 13.28 -15.54 -6.87
CA ARG A 293 13.12 -15.59 -5.42
C ARG A 293 11.82 -14.90 -5.03
N LEU A 294 11.09 -15.50 -4.10
CA LEU A 294 9.79 -15.03 -3.63
C LEU A 294 9.85 -14.72 -2.14
N ILE A 295 8.88 -13.91 -1.71
CA ILE A 295 8.56 -13.74 -0.29
C ILE A 295 7.33 -14.59 -0.02
N LEU A 296 7.49 -15.57 0.87
CA LEU A 296 6.45 -16.51 1.24
C LEU A 296 6.31 -16.52 2.75
N LEU A 297 5.12 -16.81 3.24
CA LEU A 297 4.88 -16.96 4.68
C LEU A 297 5.35 -18.36 5.11
N LYS A 298 5.90 -18.45 6.34
CA LYS A 298 6.36 -19.73 6.88
C LYS A 298 6.30 -19.73 8.40
N GLY A 299 5.60 -20.72 8.95
CA GLY A 299 5.36 -20.81 10.39
C GLY A 299 4.15 -20.00 10.84
N PRO A 300 4.12 -19.51 12.10
CA PRO A 300 3.01 -18.74 12.62
C PRO A 300 2.92 -17.35 11.97
N LEU A 301 1.77 -16.68 12.15
CA LEU A 301 1.54 -15.30 11.69
C LEU A 301 2.69 -14.37 12.09
N GLY A 302 3.01 -13.40 11.24
CA GLY A 302 4.14 -12.48 11.45
C GLY A 302 5.49 -13.09 11.10
N ASN A 303 5.53 -14.15 10.29
CA ASN A 303 6.77 -14.77 9.84
C ASN A 303 6.75 -14.99 8.33
N CYS A 304 7.82 -14.56 7.66
CA CYS A 304 8.04 -14.79 6.24
C CYS A 304 9.49 -15.15 5.96
N VAL A 305 9.74 -15.63 4.75
CA VAL A 305 11.07 -15.95 4.25
C VAL A 305 11.25 -15.40 2.84
N PHE A 306 12.44 -14.86 2.57
CA PHE A 306 12.91 -14.57 1.22
C PHE A 306 13.69 -15.79 0.72
N THR A 307 13.13 -16.52 -0.25
CA THR A 307 13.69 -17.81 -0.69
C THR A 307 13.54 -18.05 -2.19
N GLY A 308 14.52 -18.72 -2.78
CA GLY A 308 14.41 -19.37 -4.10
C GLY A 308 14.25 -20.88 -4.00
N ASP A 309 14.28 -21.44 -2.79
CA ASP A 309 14.12 -22.86 -2.49
C ASP A 309 12.65 -23.14 -2.17
N TYR A 310 11.87 -23.38 -3.22
CA TYR A 310 10.47 -23.79 -3.17
C TYR A 310 10.16 -24.71 -4.36
N ASP A 311 9.15 -25.57 -4.22
CA ASP A 311 8.70 -26.42 -5.33
C ASP A 311 8.07 -25.54 -6.43
N ARG A 312 8.63 -25.59 -7.63
CA ARG A 312 8.11 -24.85 -8.81
C ARG A 312 6.69 -25.29 -9.16
N LYS A 313 6.32 -26.54 -8.87
CA LYS A 313 4.96 -27.02 -9.07
C LYS A 313 3.97 -26.22 -8.21
N ALA A 314 4.34 -25.82 -7.00
CA ALA A 314 3.47 -24.99 -6.16
C ALA A 314 3.21 -23.61 -6.80
N LEU A 315 4.22 -23.00 -7.43
CA LEU A 315 4.05 -21.75 -8.17
C LEU A 315 3.11 -21.94 -9.36
N ASP A 316 3.31 -22.99 -10.16
CA ASP A 316 2.46 -23.28 -11.32
C ASP A 316 1.01 -23.55 -10.90
N ASP A 317 0.80 -24.37 -9.87
CA ASP A 317 -0.52 -24.67 -9.32
C ASP A 317 -1.21 -23.41 -8.78
N THR A 318 -0.48 -22.50 -8.13
CA THR A 318 -1.00 -21.20 -7.68
C THR A 318 -1.39 -20.33 -8.88
N LEU A 319 -0.52 -20.17 -9.88
CA LEU A 319 -0.86 -19.35 -11.06
C LEU A 319 -2.11 -19.89 -11.77
N SER A 320 -2.21 -21.20 -11.96
CA SER A 320 -3.39 -21.84 -12.57
C SER A 320 -4.66 -21.72 -11.72
N ALA A 321 -4.55 -21.59 -10.39
CA ALA A 321 -5.71 -21.41 -9.53
C ALA A 321 -6.31 -19.98 -9.60
N PHE A 322 -5.48 -18.99 -9.94
CA PHE A 322 -5.87 -17.57 -9.98
C PHE A 322 -6.08 -17.03 -11.41
N CYS A 323 -5.68 -17.79 -12.44
CA CYS A 323 -5.94 -17.48 -13.84
C CYS A 323 -7.06 -18.37 -14.41
N LYS A 324 -7.99 -17.80 -15.18
CA LYS A 324 -9.03 -18.59 -15.86
C LYS A 324 -8.49 -19.38 -17.08
N SER A 325 -7.33 -19.01 -17.60
CA SER A 325 -6.65 -19.64 -18.76
C SER A 325 -5.13 -19.54 -18.63
#